data_AF-A0A847V9U3-F1
#
_entry.id   AF-A0A847V9U3-F1
#
_cell.length_a   1.000
_cell.length_b   1.000
_cell.length_c   1.000
_cell.angle_alpha   90.00
_cell.angle_beta   90.00
_cell.angle_gamma   90.00
#
_symmetry.space_group_name_H-M   'P 1'
#
loop_
_entity.id
_entity.type
_entity.pdbx_description
1 polymer ?
#
loop_
_entity_poly.entity_id
_entity_poly.type
_entity_poly.pdbx_seq_one_letter_code
_entity_poly.pdbx_strand_id
1 'polypeptide(L)'
;MTGAQHDPGYCLFVAQRMLELLPQLRVEVDCIRAGGDIECVHRMRVASRRLRAVLPLFEGCGRRREVARWRREVRAITRALGDARDADVQLAFLASWASGLPGVGTGGGIPSAAPLLSGTRLGASAGTDSPPDQAPAVPTGRLAGFRAWLRRRRLALARDPAPVPTPGSAPGRLDENVPAPQGIECLLLRLEQRRAALQPAVLEALDRLEASGTLEEMAVGLRTLEIRARREGASPRSGPVYAAAHLNGALRCDELRVYAPALPDPARAPEHHAMRIAAKRLRYTVEIFAPLFDDGLRQELKALKRLQDALGELHDCDVWIEQLPRFLEEERERVVAYFGNEGFLRFIEPGIRRFHADRVEERSRLHAAALEIWKELEADRFAERLEERLARARDEAGQPTEKLRRIAEGTETARIALFSDVHGNLPALDAVARDAAARGAQAFINAGDTVGWGGDPGGVVRRLVALGSVDVLGEWDRRVVRASRKQAGASPKEAARIAASMNPAGLAHLASLPGERRFTLRGTRFLVVHRLSSAEGGEITDDVVAGLATSSGADVLITGHTHRPFVRSAGSFLLVNPGSVGEAGPGEGGATMAEYALLQVSPLDISLLRVPYDDPGASPRIEATGNGG
;
A
#
# COMPACT_ATOMS: atom_id res chain seq x y z
N MET A 1 -2.22 29.84 -22.83
CA MET A 1 -3.03 28.90 -23.62
C MET A 1 -3.48 27.79 -22.69
N THR A 2 -4.79 27.66 -22.57
CA THR A 2 -5.55 26.95 -21.52
C THR A 2 -5.38 25.44 -21.64
N GLY A 3 -4.55 24.85 -20.78
CA GLY A 3 -4.51 23.40 -20.61
C GLY A 3 -5.90 22.91 -20.19
N ALA A 4 -6.40 21.89 -20.87
CA ALA A 4 -7.73 21.33 -20.67
C ALA A 4 -7.99 21.09 -19.16
N GLN A 5 -8.85 21.91 -18.59
CA GLN A 5 -9.31 21.79 -17.20
C GLN A 5 -10.37 20.68 -17.18
N HIS A 6 -10.30 19.79 -16.19
CA HIS A 6 -11.43 18.91 -15.89
C HIS A 6 -12.71 19.74 -15.72
N ASP A 7 -13.87 19.08 -15.84
CA ASP A 7 -15.18 19.69 -15.59
C ASP A 7 -15.14 20.57 -14.33
N PRO A 8 -15.57 21.85 -14.39
CA PRO A 8 -15.54 22.75 -13.24
C PRO A 8 -16.27 22.20 -12.01
N GLY A 9 -17.34 21.42 -12.20
CA GLY A 9 -18.06 20.73 -11.13
C GLY A 9 -17.24 19.61 -10.50
N TYR A 10 -16.57 18.81 -11.32
CA TYR A 10 -15.60 17.82 -10.84
C TYR A 10 -14.47 18.44 -10.02
N CYS A 11 -13.87 19.53 -10.52
CA CYS A 11 -12.80 20.21 -9.79
C CYS A 11 -13.27 20.85 -8.50
N LEU A 12 -14.47 21.43 -8.49
CA LEU A 12 -15.11 21.95 -7.29
C LEU A 12 -15.30 20.84 -6.24
N PHE A 13 -15.85 19.69 -6.66
CA PHE A 13 -16.07 18.55 -5.78
C PHE A 13 -14.76 18.07 -5.13
N VAL A 14 -13.73 17.78 -5.94
CA VAL A 14 -12.45 17.28 -5.42
C VAL A 14 -11.78 18.32 -4.52
N ALA A 15 -11.86 19.61 -4.87
CA ALA A 15 -11.32 20.69 -4.03
C ALA A 15 -12.01 20.77 -2.66
N GLN A 16 -13.33 20.63 -2.60
CA GLN A 16 -14.09 20.59 -1.35
C GLN A 16 -13.66 19.41 -0.47
N ARG A 17 -13.51 18.21 -1.06
CA ARG A 17 -13.00 17.02 -0.33
C ARG A 17 -11.62 17.26 0.27
N MET A 18 -10.73 17.95 -0.44
CA MET A 18 -9.41 18.30 0.09
C MET A 18 -9.49 19.35 1.20
N LEU A 19 -10.32 20.39 1.03
CA LEU A 19 -10.52 21.46 2.02
C LEU A 19 -11.09 20.96 3.35
N GLU A 20 -11.90 19.89 3.35
CA GLU A 20 -12.38 19.25 4.57
C GLU A 20 -11.28 18.52 5.36
N LEU A 21 -10.24 18.05 4.67
CA LEU A 21 -9.15 17.26 5.28
C LEU A 21 -8.02 18.14 5.82
N LEU A 22 -7.73 19.27 5.17
CA LEU A 22 -6.61 20.15 5.55
C LEU A 22 -6.65 20.63 7.01
N PRO A 23 -7.80 21.07 7.58
CA PRO A 23 -7.87 21.47 8.99
C PRO A 23 -7.50 20.33 9.94
N GLN A 24 -7.87 19.08 9.61
CA GLN A 24 -7.56 17.90 10.43
C GLN A 24 -6.06 17.60 10.47
N LEU A 25 -5.31 17.91 9.40
CA LEU A 25 -3.85 17.79 9.45
C LEU A 25 -3.22 18.87 10.33
N ARG A 26 -3.74 20.09 10.30
CA ARG A 26 -3.12 21.25 10.98
C ARG A 26 -3.30 21.19 12.50
N VAL A 27 -4.47 20.79 12.98
CA VAL A 27 -4.77 20.73 14.43
C VAL A 27 -3.87 19.74 15.17
N GLU A 28 -3.42 18.67 14.51
CA GLU A 28 -2.65 17.63 15.18
C GLU A 28 -1.15 17.96 15.29
N VAL A 29 -0.65 18.97 14.56
CA VAL A 29 0.78 19.33 14.59
C VAL A 29 1.21 19.78 15.98
N ASP A 30 0.44 20.69 16.59
CA ASP A 30 0.71 21.19 17.94
C ASP A 30 0.63 20.07 18.98
N CYS A 31 -0.34 19.16 18.83
CA CYS A 31 -0.46 18.02 19.73
C CYS A 31 0.78 17.11 19.66
N ILE A 32 1.27 16.79 18.47
CA ILE A 32 2.45 15.91 18.31
C ILE A 32 3.71 16.57 18.89
N ARG A 33 3.88 17.89 18.70
CA ARG A 33 5.02 18.66 19.23
C ARG A 33 5.02 18.72 20.76
N ALA A 34 3.85 18.81 21.39
CA ALA A 34 3.71 18.83 22.84
C ALA A 34 4.02 17.47 23.52
N GLY A 35 4.51 16.48 22.76
CA GLY A 35 4.64 15.11 23.24
C GLY A 35 3.28 14.45 23.46
N GLY A 36 2.26 14.90 22.73
CA GLY A 36 0.89 14.45 22.88
C GLY A 36 0.70 12.96 22.61
N ASP A 37 -0.46 12.47 23.05
CA ASP A 37 -0.85 11.06 23.01
C ASP A 37 -0.70 10.44 21.61
N ILE A 38 -0.47 9.12 21.60
CA ILE A 38 -0.41 8.22 20.43
C ILE A 38 -1.58 8.45 19.44
N GLU A 39 -2.70 8.97 19.94
CA GLU A 39 -3.88 9.32 19.16
C GLU A 39 -3.72 10.56 18.25
N CYS A 40 -2.82 11.49 18.57
CA CYS A 40 -2.55 12.63 17.68
C CYS A 40 -1.80 12.19 16.41
N VAL A 41 -0.79 11.32 16.57
CA VAL A 41 -0.11 10.65 15.44
C VAL A 41 -1.13 9.84 14.62
N HIS A 42 -2.06 9.14 15.28
CA HIS A 42 -3.13 8.39 14.60
C HIS A 42 -4.00 9.27 13.71
N ARG A 43 -4.60 10.32 14.27
CA ARG A 43 -5.55 11.18 13.57
C ARG A 43 -4.88 11.90 12.41
N MET A 44 -3.67 12.44 12.60
CA MET A 44 -2.91 13.07 11.52
C MET A 44 -2.55 12.09 10.40
N ARG A 45 -2.15 10.87 10.75
CA ARG A 45 -1.86 9.82 9.76
C ARG A 45 -3.12 9.40 8.99
N VAL A 46 -4.27 9.33 9.63
CA VAL A 46 -5.55 9.04 8.96
C VAL A 46 -5.92 10.15 7.99
N ALA A 47 -5.85 11.42 8.42
CA ALA A 47 -6.13 12.58 7.58
C ALA A 47 -5.19 12.67 6.37
N SER A 48 -3.88 12.50 6.58
CA SER A 48 -2.87 12.50 5.51
C SER A 48 -3.03 11.35 4.52
N ARG A 49 -3.38 10.14 4.98
CA ARG A 49 -3.70 9.00 4.10
C ARG A 49 -4.95 9.28 3.25
N ARG A 50 -6.00 9.86 3.82
CA ARG A 50 -7.21 10.27 3.07
C ARG A 50 -6.89 11.34 2.04
N LEU A 51 -6.11 12.35 2.42
CA LEU A 51 -5.69 13.41 1.49
C LEU A 51 -4.88 12.83 0.32
N ARG A 52 -4.02 11.84 0.59
CA ARG A 52 -3.27 11.11 -0.43
C ARG A 52 -4.16 10.28 -1.37
N ALA A 53 -5.33 9.82 -0.91
CA ALA A 53 -6.31 9.12 -1.75
C ALA A 53 -7.09 10.08 -2.66
N VAL A 54 -7.33 11.32 -2.21
CA VAL A 54 -8.04 12.36 -2.98
C VAL A 54 -7.15 13.06 -4.01
N LEU A 55 -5.90 13.38 -3.64
CA LEU A 55 -4.93 14.10 -4.49
C LEU A 55 -4.79 13.58 -5.94
N PRO A 56 -4.77 12.26 -6.20
CA PRO A 56 -4.83 11.68 -7.55
C PRO A 56 -5.94 12.23 -8.43
N LEU A 57 -7.13 12.38 -7.86
CA LEU A 57 -8.33 12.85 -8.56
C LEU A 57 -8.22 14.34 -8.91
N PHE A 58 -7.31 15.09 -8.28
CA PHE A 58 -7.13 16.53 -8.46
C PHE A 58 -6.10 16.91 -9.54
N GLU A 59 -5.37 15.95 -10.12
CA GLU A 59 -4.22 16.23 -11.00
C GLU A 59 -4.55 17.09 -12.23
N GLY A 60 -5.77 17.00 -12.76
CA GLY A 60 -6.22 17.82 -13.88
C GLY A 60 -7.04 19.05 -13.52
N CYS A 61 -7.11 19.40 -12.23
CA CYS A 61 -7.83 20.57 -11.72
C CYS A 61 -6.90 21.73 -11.29
N GLY A 62 -5.66 21.41 -10.92
CA GLY A 62 -4.67 22.38 -10.45
C GLY A 62 -3.46 22.52 -11.39
N ARG A 63 -2.54 23.43 -11.03
CA ARG A 63 -1.26 23.57 -11.74
C ARG A 63 -0.37 22.37 -11.42
N ARG A 64 0.14 21.69 -12.45
CA ARG A 64 0.93 20.45 -12.33
C ARG A 64 2.05 20.54 -11.30
N ARG A 65 2.86 21.61 -11.33
CA ARG A 65 4.00 21.78 -10.43
C ARG A 65 3.58 21.89 -8.97
N GLU A 66 2.48 22.61 -8.70
CA GLU A 66 1.92 22.80 -7.36
C GLU A 66 1.37 21.46 -6.84
N VAL A 67 0.49 20.80 -7.59
CA VAL A 67 -0.11 19.51 -7.20
C VAL A 67 0.95 18.42 -7.01
N ALA A 68 1.96 18.35 -7.87
CA ALA A 68 3.06 17.40 -7.72
C ALA A 68 3.86 17.64 -6.42
N ARG A 69 4.13 18.91 -6.07
CA ARG A 69 4.76 19.24 -4.79
C ARG A 69 3.85 18.85 -3.62
N TRP A 70 2.58 19.22 -3.63
CA TRP A 70 1.62 18.88 -2.57
C TRP A 70 1.60 17.37 -2.29
N ARG A 71 1.61 16.55 -3.35
CA ARG A 71 1.69 15.09 -3.22
C ARG A 71 2.98 14.60 -2.58
N ARG A 72 4.12 15.21 -2.93
CA ARG A 72 5.41 14.84 -2.33
C ARG A 72 5.42 15.14 -0.84
N GLU A 73 4.97 16.33 -0.44
CA GLU A 73 4.94 16.74 0.97
C GLU A 73 3.96 15.89 1.79
N VAL A 74 2.71 15.75 1.32
CA VAL A 74 1.70 14.90 1.99
C VAL A 74 2.18 13.46 2.12
N ARG A 75 2.89 12.95 1.10
CA ARG A 75 3.48 11.61 1.16
C ARG A 75 4.60 11.51 2.18
N ALA A 76 5.49 12.50 2.25
CA ALA A 76 6.61 12.51 3.18
C ALA A 76 6.10 12.43 4.62
N ILE A 77 5.13 13.28 4.97
CA ILE A 77 4.55 13.27 6.31
C ILE A 77 3.76 11.97 6.58
N THR A 78 3.00 11.46 5.61
CA THR A 78 2.26 10.19 5.77
C THR A 78 3.20 9.01 6.07
N ARG A 79 4.42 9.01 5.49
CA ARG A 79 5.42 7.95 5.71
C ARG A 79 6.02 8.03 7.11
N ALA A 80 6.49 9.21 7.51
CA ALA A 80 7.08 9.40 8.83
C ALA A 80 6.09 9.04 9.95
N LEU A 81 4.83 9.50 9.82
CA LEU A 81 3.76 9.13 10.75
C LEU A 81 3.37 7.64 10.68
N GLY A 82 3.57 7.01 9.53
CA GLY A 82 3.26 5.59 9.32
C GLY A 82 4.16 4.70 10.17
N ASP A 83 5.47 4.88 10.06
CA ASP A 83 6.45 4.06 10.78
C ASP A 83 6.28 4.19 12.30
N ALA A 84 6.05 5.43 12.79
CA ALA A 84 5.79 5.68 14.20
C ALA A 84 4.48 5.04 14.68
N ARG A 85 3.38 5.20 13.93
CA ARG A 85 2.08 4.62 14.32
C ARG A 85 2.10 3.10 14.28
N ASP A 86 2.80 2.49 13.34
CA ASP A 86 2.91 1.03 13.27
C ASP A 86 3.59 0.50 14.55
N ALA A 87 4.64 1.17 15.04
CA ALA A 87 5.25 0.86 16.33
C ALA A 87 4.30 1.12 17.52
N ASP A 88 3.55 2.23 17.52
CA ASP A 88 2.55 2.52 18.57
C ASP A 88 1.46 1.44 18.65
N VAL A 89 0.97 0.97 17.49
CA VAL A 89 -0.05 -0.10 17.42
C VAL A 89 0.53 -1.42 17.92
N GLN A 90 1.76 -1.76 17.52
CA GLN A 90 2.44 -2.97 18.00
C GLN A 90 2.63 -2.93 19.53
N LEU A 91 3.03 -1.79 20.08
CA LEU A 91 3.18 -1.58 21.53
C LEU A 91 1.86 -1.75 22.27
N ALA A 92 0.82 -1.02 21.84
CA ALA A 92 -0.50 -1.08 22.48
C ALA A 92 -1.08 -2.49 22.45
N PHE A 93 -0.96 -3.18 21.31
CA PHE A 93 -1.41 -4.56 21.15
C PHE A 93 -0.65 -5.53 22.04
N LEU A 94 0.69 -5.47 22.03
CA LEU A 94 1.51 -6.39 22.81
C LEU A 94 1.35 -6.17 24.32
N ALA A 95 1.21 -4.92 24.76
CA ALA A 95 0.95 -4.59 26.16
C ALA A 95 -0.41 -5.13 26.62
N SER A 96 -1.44 -4.98 25.79
CA SER A 96 -2.76 -5.55 26.05
C SER A 96 -2.71 -7.08 26.10
N TRP A 97 -2.06 -7.71 25.12
CA TRP A 97 -1.90 -9.17 25.08
C TRP A 97 -1.14 -9.70 26.31
N ALA A 98 -0.07 -9.01 26.73
CA ALA A 98 0.71 -9.37 27.91
C ALA A 98 -0.10 -9.29 29.21
N SER A 99 -1.01 -8.31 29.32
CA SER A 99 -1.88 -8.16 30.50
C SER A 99 -2.88 -9.31 30.68
N GLY A 100 -3.18 -10.05 29.62
CA GLY A 100 -4.07 -11.21 29.64
C GLY A 100 -3.39 -12.52 30.06
N LEU A 101 -2.06 -12.53 30.30
CA LEU A 101 -1.34 -13.73 30.71
C LEU A 101 -1.53 -14.04 32.21
N PRO A 102 -1.83 -15.29 32.61
CA PRO A 102 -1.86 -15.68 34.02
C PRO A 102 -0.51 -15.39 34.70
N GLY A 103 -0.54 -14.74 35.86
CA GLY A 103 0.67 -14.44 36.66
C GLY A 103 1.34 -13.08 36.42
N VAL A 104 0.78 -12.20 35.57
CA VAL A 104 1.24 -10.81 35.40
C VAL A 104 0.58 -9.86 36.41
N GLY A 105 -0.44 -10.32 37.14
CA GLY A 105 -1.13 -9.59 38.19
C GLY A 105 -0.69 -9.99 39.61
N THR A 106 -0.18 -9.02 40.35
CA THR A 106 -0.08 -8.95 41.84
C THR A 106 0.72 -10.01 42.58
N GLY A 107 1.90 -9.60 43.09
CA GLY A 107 2.47 -10.14 44.34
C GLY A 107 3.65 -11.12 44.17
N GLY A 108 4.86 -10.58 44.10
CA GLY A 108 6.10 -11.36 44.23
C GLY A 108 7.22 -10.74 43.40
N GLY A 109 8.14 -10.02 44.05
CA GLY A 109 9.20 -9.27 43.38
C GLY A 109 10.09 -10.14 42.51
N ILE A 110 9.82 -10.15 41.20
CA ILE A 110 10.78 -10.55 40.17
C ILE A 110 11.44 -9.25 39.68
N PRO A 111 12.79 -9.15 39.68
CA PRO A 111 13.44 -7.94 39.20
C PRO A 111 13.16 -7.77 37.70
N SER A 112 12.68 -6.59 37.31
CA SER A 112 12.59 -6.17 35.91
C SER A 112 13.91 -6.46 35.17
N ALA A 113 13.83 -7.04 33.97
CA ALA A 113 14.98 -7.27 33.10
C ALA A 113 15.56 -5.96 32.50
N ALA A 114 14.92 -4.81 32.76
CA ALA A 114 15.32 -3.51 32.23
C ALA A 114 16.80 -3.14 32.46
N PRO A 115 17.43 -3.39 33.63
CA PRO A 115 18.85 -3.05 33.85
C PRO A 115 19.83 -3.98 33.11
N LEU A 116 19.40 -5.18 32.71
CA LEU A 116 20.21 -6.14 31.95
C LEU A 116 20.14 -5.89 30.43
N LEU A 117 19.07 -5.23 29.97
CA LEU A 117 18.76 -5.01 28.54
C LEU A 117 18.96 -3.56 28.08
N SER A 118 19.24 -2.63 29.01
CA SER A 118 19.44 -1.19 28.75
C SER A 118 20.88 -0.79 28.36
N GLY A 119 21.78 -1.75 28.10
CA GLY A 119 23.10 -1.48 27.52
C GLY A 119 24.06 -0.64 28.38
N THR A 120 23.75 -0.36 29.64
CA THR A 120 24.63 0.45 30.49
C THR A 120 25.77 -0.43 31.02
N ARG A 121 26.96 -0.27 30.46
CA ARG A 121 28.18 -0.97 30.91
C ARG A 121 28.40 -0.73 32.40
N LEU A 122 28.41 -1.81 33.20
CA LEU A 122 28.98 -1.81 34.55
C LEU A 122 30.51 -1.94 34.43
N GLY A 123 31.16 -0.78 34.36
CA GLY A 123 32.53 -0.40 34.77
C GLY A 123 33.71 -1.38 34.66
N ALA A 124 34.78 -0.89 34.00
CA ALA A 124 36.16 -1.18 34.39
C ALA A 124 36.76 0.09 35.00
N SER A 125 37.37 -0.02 36.18
CA SER A 125 38.00 1.06 36.94
C SER A 125 39.48 1.25 36.57
N ALA A 126 39.93 2.49 36.40
CA ALA A 126 41.23 3.01 36.88
C ALA A 126 41.38 4.53 36.58
N GLY A 127 41.76 5.34 37.57
CA GLY A 127 42.63 6.53 37.39
C GLY A 127 42.01 7.94 37.29
N THR A 128 41.84 8.59 38.45
CA THR A 128 42.18 10.00 38.83
C THR A 128 41.74 11.25 38.02
N ASP A 129 41.22 12.21 38.83
CA ASP A 129 41.12 13.68 38.74
C ASP A 129 39.83 14.40 38.23
N SER A 130 39.50 15.47 38.97
CA SER A 130 38.18 16.11 39.25
C SER A 130 37.63 17.14 38.21
N PRO A 131 36.33 17.58 38.31
CA PRO A 131 35.49 18.19 37.24
C PRO A 131 35.22 19.73 37.44
N PRO A 132 34.36 20.52 36.71
CA PRO A 132 32.93 20.34 36.27
C PRO A 132 32.63 20.76 34.79
N ASP A 133 31.48 20.45 34.13
CA ASP A 133 30.14 21.03 34.39
C ASP A 133 28.94 20.28 33.73
N GLN A 134 27.93 20.01 34.59
CA GLN A 134 26.47 19.83 34.44
C GLN A 134 25.80 18.92 33.38
N ALA A 135 25.28 17.77 33.85
CA ALA A 135 24.03 17.12 33.40
C ALA A 135 23.28 16.56 34.64
N PRO A 136 21.93 16.50 34.65
CA PRO A 136 21.14 16.39 35.88
C PRO A 136 21.10 14.98 36.50
N ALA A 137 20.97 14.97 37.83
CA ALA A 137 21.05 13.81 38.71
C ALA A 137 19.82 12.86 38.66
N VAL A 138 20.07 11.56 38.81
CA VAL A 138 19.06 10.50 39.04
C VAL A 138 19.12 10.05 40.52
N PRO A 139 18.01 9.71 41.20
CA PRO A 139 17.98 9.50 42.65
C PRO A 139 18.66 8.19 43.09
N THR A 140 19.58 8.27 44.06
CA THR A 140 20.46 7.17 44.52
C THR A 140 19.87 6.27 45.63
N GLY A 141 18.56 6.26 45.86
CA GLY A 141 17.93 5.51 46.96
C GLY A 141 17.75 3.99 46.77
N ARG A 142 17.85 3.44 45.55
CA ARG A 142 17.54 2.01 45.25
C ARG A 142 18.75 1.06 45.19
N LEU A 143 19.98 1.56 45.29
CA LEU A 143 21.22 0.79 45.04
C LEU A 143 21.68 -0.08 46.23
N ALA A 144 21.26 0.22 47.47
CA ALA A 144 21.66 -0.53 48.65
C ALA A 144 20.96 -1.90 48.75
N GLY A 145 19.67 -1.97 48.40
CA GLY A 145 18.90 -3.23 48.39
C GLY A 145 19.38 -4.22 47.32
N PHE A 146 19.84 -3.71 46.17
CA PHE A 146 20.37 -4.48 45.04
C PHE A 146 21.64 -5.27 45.39
N ARG A 147 22.59 -4.65 46.11
CA ARG A 147 23.84 -5.31 46.54
C ARG A 147 23.61 -6.40 47.59
N ALA A 148 22.59 -6.26 48.44
CA ALA A 148 22.23 -7.25 49.46
C ALA A 148 21.48 -8.47 48.89
N TRP A 149 20.78 -8.30 47.77
CA TRP A 149 20.13 -9.39 47.02
C TRP A 149 21.14 -10.19 46.17
N LEU A 150 22.08 -9.49 45.50
CA LEU A 150 23.16 -10.12 44.71
C LEU A 150 24.07 -11.05 45.52
N ARG A 151 24.40 -10.68 46.77
CA ARG A 151 25.17 -11.57 47.67
C ARG A 151 24.41 -12.83 48.05
N ARG A 152 23.10 -12.72 48.33
CA ARG A 152 22.26 -13.87 48.71
C ARG A 152 22.07 -14.86 47.55
N ARG A 153 21.97 -14.36 46.31
CA ARG A 153 21.77 -15.21 45.12
C ARG A 153 23.06 -15.86 44.60
N ARG A 154 24.22 -15.20 44.72
CA ARG A 154 25.53 -15.81 44.46
C ARG A 154 25.83 -16.99 45.38
N LEU A 155 25.44 -16.89 46.64
CA LEU A 155 25.60 -17.98 47.62
C LEU A 155 24.66 -19.17 47.36
N ALA A 156 23.47 -18.94 46.77
CA ALA A 156 22.53 -19.99 46.41
C ALA A 156 22.92 -20.74 45.11
N LEU A 157 23.46 -20.04 44.12
CA LEU A 157 23.90 -20.62 42.83
C LEU A 157 25.20 -21.42 42.92
N ALA A 158 25.95 -21.31 44.03
CA ALA A 158 27.17 -22.08 44.26
C ALA A 158 26.93 -23.48 44.86
N ARG A 159 25.67 -23.86 45.17
CA ARG A 159 25.37 -25.10 45.91
C ARG A 159 24.69 -26.21 45.11
N ASP A 160 24.28 -26.01 43.87
CA ASP A 160 23.71 -27.12 43.09
C ASP A 160 23.81 -26.90 41.56
N PRO A 161 24.68 -27.62 40.84
CA PRO A 161 24.65 -27.64 39.39
C PRO A 161 23.56 -28.62 38.93
N ALA A 162 22.42 -28.11 38.46
CA ALA A 162 21.41 -28.94 37.80
C ALA A 162 22.03 -29.67 36.58
N PRO A 163 21.65 -30.93 36.31
CA PRO A 163 22.31 -31.75 35.30
C PRO A 163 22.09 -31.22 33.87
N VAL A 164 23.13 -31.37 33.05
CA VAL A 164 23.13 -31.04 31.61
C VAL A 164 22.25 -32.04 30.85
N PRO A 165 21.28 -31.60 30.03
CA PRO A 165 20.45 -32.53 29.25
C PRO A 165 21.24 -33.09 28.05
N THR A 166 21.07 -34.39 27.80
CA THR A 166 21.61 -35.11 26.63
C THR A 166 20.83 -34.79 25.34
N PRO A 167 21.49 -34.76 24.17
CA PRO A 167 20.83 -34.45 22.90
C PRO A 167 20.08 -35.68 22.38
N GLY A 168 18.75 -35.62 22.35
CA GLY A 168 17.93 -36.72 21.79
C GLY A 168 16.42 -36.71 22.04
N SER A 169 15.83 -35.73 22.74
CA SER A 169 14.39 -35.71 23.02
C SER A 169 13.60 -34.92 21.97
N ALA A 170 12.54 -35.55 21.44
CA ALA A 170 11.50 -34.99 20.56
C ALA A 170 10.95 -33.63 21.06
N PRO A 171 10.36 -32.78 20.19
CA PRO A 171 9.88 -31.45 20.58
C PRO A 171 8.84 -31.57 21.68
N GLY A 172 9.27 -31.32 22.91
CA GLY A 172 8.47 -31.44 24.12
C GLY A 172 7.34 -30.42 24.12
N ARG A 173 6.19 -30.83 24.65
CA ARG A 173 5.11 -29.93 25.06
C ARG A 173 5.71 -28.74 25.82
N LEU A 174 5.32 -27.53 25.43
CA LEU A 174 5.67 -26.31 26.15
C LEU A 174 5.24 -26.47 27.61
N ASP A 175 6.20 -26.46 28.52
CA ASP A 175 6.00 -26.59 29.95
C ASP A 175 5.21 -25.37 30.45
N GLU A 176 3.98 -25.58 30.94
CA GLU A 176 3.04 -24.53 31.36
C GLU A 176 3.56 -23.70 32.55
N ASN A 177 4.65 -24.14 33.21
CA ASN A 177 5.19 -23.57 34.43
C ASN A 177 6.40 -22.62 34.24
N VAL A 178 6.88 -22.38 33.02
CA VAL A 178 7.95 -21.39 32.79
C VAL A 178 7.32 -19.99 32.71
N PRO A 179 7.78 -19.00 33.50
CA PRO A 179 7.29 -17.64 33.37
C PRO A 179 7.54 -17.16 31.93
N ALA A 180 6.46 -17.01 31.16
CA ALA A 180 6.41 -16.39 29.84
C ALA A 180 6.65 -14.86 29.77
N PRO A 181 6.64 -14.05 30.86
CA PRO A 181 6.75 -12.60 30.75
C PRO A 181 8.06 -12.09 30.17
N GLN A 182 9.21 -12.70 30.46
CA GLN A 182 10.51 -12.08 30.18
C GLN A 182 10.79 -11.93 28.68
N GLY A 183 10.37 -12.90 27.86
CA GLY A 183 10.45 -12.77 26.40
C GLY A 183 9.60 -11.63 25.87
N ILE A 184 8.40 -11.46 26.42
CA ILE A 184 7.44 -10.42 26.03
C ILE A 184 7.90 -9.04 26.51
N GLU A 185 8.42 -8.93 27.73
CA GLU A 185 9.06 -7.73 28.26
C GLU A 185 10.25 -7.31 27.40
N CYS A 186 11.07 -8.28 26.94
CA CYS A 186 12.17 -8.01 26.03
C CYS A 186 11.66 -7.45 24.69
N LEU A 187 10.63 -8.07 24.11
CA LEU A 187 10.02 -7.58 22.87
C LEU A 187 9.41 -6.18 23.03
N LEU A 188 8.66 -5.93 24.12
CA LEU A 188 8.11 -4.61 24.46
C LEU A 188 9.21 -3.56 24.54
N LEU A 189 10.28 -3.83 25.28
CA LEU A 189 11.42 -2.91 25.40
C LEU A 189 12.02 -2.57 24.03
N ARG A 190 12.19 -3.56 23.14
CA ARG A 190 12.74 -3.32 21.80
C ARG A 190 11.82 -2.48 20.93
N LEU A 191 10.50 -2.67 21.04
CA LEU A 191 9.52 -1.84 20.36
C LEU A 191 9.51 -0.40 20.91
N GLU A 192 9.63 -0.22 22.22
CA GLU A 192 9.73 1.10 22.87
C GLU A 192 10.97 1.85 22.37
N GLN A 193 12.12 1.17 22.36
CA GLN A 193 13.38 1.71 21.84
C GLN A 193 13.25 2.10 20.36
N ARG A 194 12.64 1.23 19.54
CA ARG A 194 12.38 1.52 18.12
C ARG A 194 11.45 2.73 17.96
N ARG A 195 10.37 2.81 18.74
CA ARG A 195 9.43 3.94 18.68
C ARG A 195 10.10 5.26 19.07
N ALA A 196 10.92 5.25 20.11
CA ALA A 196 11.71 6.40 20.53
C ALA A 196 12.69 6.84 19.42
N ALA A 197 13.34 5.89 18.74
CA ALA A 197 14.27 6.18 17.65
C ALA A 197 13.58 6.77 16.40
N LEU A 198 12.29 6.53 16.20
CA LEU A 198 11.49 7.10 15.10
C LEU A 198 11.00 8.54 15.37
N GLN A 199 10.97 8.98 16.64
CA GLN A 199 10.43 10.29 17.01
C GLN A 199 11.13 11.47 16.32
N PRO A 200 12.48 11.52 16.20
CA PRO A 200 13.16 12.62 15.51
C PRO A 200 12.73 12.77 14.05
N ALA A 201 12.54 11.66 13.33
CA ALA A 201 12.13 11.68 11.93
C ALA A 201 10.68 12.19 11.75
N VAL A 202 9.80 11.93 12.72
CA VAL A 202 8.44 12.50 12.74
C VAL A 202 8.50 14.02 12.91
N LEU A 203 9.29 14.50 13.88
CA LEU A 203 9.44 15.94 14.14
C LEU A 203 10.05 16.65 12.92
N GLU A 204 11.09 16.08 12.31
CA GLU A 204 11.72 16.66 11.10
C GLU A 204 10.72 16.73 9.93
N ALA A 205 9.89 15.71 9.75
CA ALA A 205 8.86 15.72 8.71
C ALA A 205 7.78 16.78 8.96
N LEU A 206 7.44 17.05 10.23
CA LEU A 206 6.54 18.13 10.61
C LEU A 206 7.15 19.51 10.37
N ASP A 207 8.40 19.72 10.84
CA ASP A 207 9.15 20.96 10.62
C ASP A 207 9.23 21.29 9.12
N ARG A 208 9.50 20.29 8.29
CA ARG A 208 9.55 20.44 6.83
C ARG A 208 8.20 20.81 6.24
N LEU A 209 7.12 20.17 6.68
CA LEU A 209 5.78 20.44 6.18
C LEU A 209 5.36 21.87 6.49
N GLU A 210 5.59 22.34 7.72
CA GLU A 210 5.30 23.71 8.14
C GLU A 210 6.17 24.74 7.41
N ALA A 211 7.49 24.52 7.37
CA ALA A 211 8.43 25.41 6.69
C ALA A 211 8.12 25.55 5.19
N SER A 212 7.54 24.51 4.58
CA SER A 212 7.13 24.55 3.17
C SER A 212 5.91 25.44 2.89
N GLY A 213 5.10 25.77 3.92
CA GLY A 213 3.82 26.47 3.76
C GLY A 213 2.81 25.72 2.88
N THR A 214 3.02 24.43 2.64
CA THR A 214 2.25 23.66 1.64
C THR A 214 0.78 23.58 2.00
N LEU A 215 0.44 23.39 3.28
CA LEU A 215 -0.96 23.27 3.70
C LEU A 215 -1.72 24.60 3.52
N GLU A 216 -1.09 25.73 3.86
CA GLU A 216 -1.63 27.08 3.64
C GLU A 216 -1.81 27.35 2.16
N GLU A 217 -0.79 27.04 1.35
CA GLU A 217 -0.85 27.23 -0.10
C GLU A 217 -1.96 26.38 -0.74
N MET A 218 -2.09 25.11 -0.32
CA MET A 218 -3.20 24.25 -0.71
C MET A 218 -4.54 24.89 -0.37
N ALA A 219 -4.71 25.36 0.87
CA ALA A 219 -5.94 25.96 1.33
C ALA A 219 -6.31 27.20 0.50
N VAL A 220 -5.34 28.08 0.20
CA VAL A 220 -5.55 29.27 -0.64
C VAL A 220 -5.92 28.87 -2.07
N GLY A 221 -5.12 28.01 -2.71
CA GLY A 221 -5.35 27.60 -4.09
C GLY A 221 -6.69 26.90 -4.30
N LEU A 222 -7.08 26.01 -3.38
CA LEU A 222 -8.35 25.30 -3.43
C LEU A 222 -9.54 26.24 -3.18
N ARG A 223 -9.44 27.20 -2.25
CA ARG A 223 -10.50 28.21 -2.04
C ARG A 223 -10.67 29.14 -3.24
N THR A 224 -9.56 29.54 -3.87
CA THR A 224 -9.61 30.33 -5.11
C THR A 224 -10.32 29.56 -6.23
N LEU A 225 -10.02 28.27 -6.38
CA LEU A 225 -10.71 27.39 -7.33
C LEU A 225 -12.20 27.30 -7.00
N GLU A 226 -12.55 27.06 -5.73
CA GLU A 226 -13.95 26.97 -5.30
C GLU A 226 -14.73 28.26 -5.62
N ILE A 227 -14.18 29.44 -5.31
CA ILE A 227 -14.82 30.72 -5.60
C ILE A 227 -15.02 30.89 -7.11
N ARG A 228 -14.01 30.55 -7.91
CA ARG A 228 -14.10 30.63 -9.37
C ARG A 228 -15.18 29.69 -9.92
N ALA A 229 -15.16 28.43 -9.52
CA ALA A 229 -16.11 27.43 -9.98
C ALA A 229 -17.55 27.81 -9.61
N ARG A 230 -17.78 28.30 -8.38
CA ARG A 230 -19.11 28.80 -7.96
C ARG A 230 -19.57 30.02 -8.76
N ARG A 231 -18.67 30.95 -9.11
CA ARG A 231 -18.98 32.10 -9.99
C ARG A 231 -19.36 31.67 -11.39
N GLU A 232 -18.76 30.59 -11.88
CA GLU A 232 -19.06 29.98 -13.18
C GLU A 232 -20.31 29.09 -13.14
N GLY A 233 -21.02 29.01 -12.01
CA GLY A 233 -22.24 28.20 -11.86
C GLY A 233 -21.98 26.69 -11.77
N ALA A 234 -20.75 26.28 -11.47
CA ALA A 234 -20.41 24.87 -11.32
C ALA A 234 -21.04 24.26 -10.06
N SER A 235 -21.54 23.03 -10.19
CA SER A 235 -22.08 22.25 -9.08
C SER A 235 -21.17 21.05 -8.76
N PRO A 236 -20.91 20.75 -7.48
CA PRO A 236 -20.20 19.54 -7.08
C PRO A 236 -21.05 18.27 -7.26
N ARG A 237 -22.35 18.41 -7.55
CA ARG A 237 -23.28 17.33 -7.91
C ARG A 237 -23.53 17.31 -9.42
N SER A 238 -22.46 17.44 -10.22
CA SER A 238 -22.52 17.38 -11.68
C SER A 238 -22.46 15.95 -12.20
N GLY A 239 -23.04 15.68 -13.38
CA GLY A 239 -22.96 14.37 -14.01
C GLY A 239 -21.53 13.82 -14.19
N PRO A 240 -20.51 14.63 -14.56
CA PRO A 240 -19.11 14.19 -14.57
C PRO A 240 -18.58 13.67 -13.23
N VAL A 241 -18.98 14.27 -12.10
CA VAL A 241 -18.58 13.81 -10.77
C VAL A 241 -19.12 12.40 -10.49
N TYR A 242 -20.39 12.19 -10.78
CA TYR A 242 -21.04 10.90 -10.60
C TYR A 242 -20.55 9.83 -11.58
N ALA A 243 -20.22 10.22 -12.81
CA ALA A 243 -19.56 9.34 -13.77
C ALA A 243 -18.21 8.84 -13.22
N ALA A 244 -17.42 9.74 -12.63
CA ALA A 244 -16.18 9.38 -11.98
C ALA A 244 -16.40 8.48 -10.75
N ALA A 245 -17.45 8.74 -9.95
CA ALA A 245 -17.82 7.91 -8.81
C ALA A 245 -18.15 6.47 -9.23
N HIS A 246 -19.03 6.30 -10.22
CA HIS A 246 -19.41 4.99 -10.75
C HIS A 246 -18.21 4.23 -11.33
N LEU A 247 -17.43 4.88 -12.20
CA LEU A 247 -16.28 4.24 -12.84
C LEU A 247 -15.22 3.80 -11.82
N ASN A 248 -14.84 4.70 -10.90
CA ASN A 248 -13.84 4.37 -9.88
C ASN A 248 -14.38 3.34 -8.89
N GLY A 249 -15.67 3.37 -8.55
CA GLY A 249 -16.30 2.37 -7.69
C GLY A 249 -16.29 0.98 -8.33
N ALA A 250 -16.74 0.86 -9.57
CA ALA A 250 -16.78 -0.40 -10.32
C ALA A 250 -15.38 -1.01 -10.43
N LEU A 251 -14.40 -0.24 -10.92
CA LEU A 251 -13.02 -0.71 -11.07
C LEU A 251 -12.41 -1.21 -9.75
N ARG A 252 -12.75 -0.59 -8.62
CA ARG A 252 -12.26 -1.03 -7.30
C ARG A 252 -13.01 -2.23 -6.74
N CYS A 253 -14.29 -2.38 -7.07
CA CYS A 253 -15.03 -3.60 -6.78
C CYS A 253 -14.41 -4.78 -7.53
N ASP A 254 -14.09 -4.58 -8.80
CA ASP A 254 -13.45 -5.61 -9.61
C ASP A 254 -12.01 -5.89 -9.15
N GLU A 255 -11.22 -4.86 -8.81
CA GLU A 255 -9.90 -5.03 -8.21
C GLU A 255 -9.95 -5.93 -6.97
N LEU A 256 -10.98 -5.77 -6.13
CA LEU A 256 -11.19 -6.58 -4.93
C LEU A 256 -11.59 -8.02 -5.27
N ARG A 257 -12.55 -8.21 -6.19
CA ARG A 257 -13.03 -9.53 -6.63
C ARG A 257 -11.94 -10.40 -7.23
N VAL A 258 -10.93 -9.80 -7.88
CA VAL A 258 -9.81 -10.55 -8.47
C VAL A 258 -9.06 -11.43 -7.46
N TYR A 259 -9.00 -11.03 -6.18
CA TYR A 259 -8.31 -11.80 -5.14
C TYR A 259 -9.23 -12.80 -4.41
N ALA A 260 -10.54 -12.75 -4.63
CA ALA A 260 -11.52 -13.62 -3.99
C ALA A 260 -11.22 -15.12 -4.17
N PRO A 261 -10.81 -15.61 -5.36
CA PRO A 261 -10.50 -17.04 -5.53
C PRO A 261 -9.31 -17.54 -4.71
N ALA A 262 -8.42 -16.65 -4.27
CA ALA A 262 -7.29 -17.00 -3.41
C ALA A 262 -7.63 -16.98 -1.92
N LEU A 263 -8.76 -16.38 -1.53
CA LEU A 263 -9.16 -16.25 -0.14
C LEU A 263 -9.36 -17.60 0.58
N PRO A 264 -9.96 -18.66 -0.02
CA PRO A 264 -10.15 -19.93 0.68
C PRO A 264 -8.85 -20.67 1.06
N ASP A 265 -7.74 -20.41 0.38
CA ASP A 265 -6.45 -21.06 0.64
C ASP A 265 -5.63 -20.26 1.67
N PRO A 266 -5.41 -20.77 2.89
CA PRO A 266 -4.66 -20.07 3.94
C PRO A 266 -3.18 -19.86 3.58
N ALA A 267 -2.61 -20.64 2.64
CA ALA A 267 -1.21 -20.54 2.24
C ALA A 267 -0.94 -19.33 1.32
N ARG A 268 -1.98 -18.69 0.77
CA ARG A 268 -1.88 -17.54 -0.16
C ARG A 268 -1.87 -16.19 0.55
N ALA A 269 -1.03 -16.07 1.58
CA ALA A 269 -0.87 -14.84 2.36
C ALA A 269 -0.56 -13.59 1.51
N PRO A 270 0.27 -13.65 0.45
CA PRO A 270 0.51 -12.49 -0.42
C PRO A 270 -0.76 -11.97 -1.10
N GLU A 271 -1.64 -12.86 -1.55
CA GLU A 271 -2.92 -12.53 -2.17
C GLU A 271 -3.93 -12.00 -1.15
N HIS A 272 -3.96 -12.52 0.08
CA HIS A 272 -4.77 -11.96 1.16
C HIS A 272 -4.34 -10.52 1.48
N HIS A 273 -3.03 -10.26 1.52
CA HIS A 273 -2.50 -8.91 1.66
C HIS A 273 -2.88 -8.00 0.47
N ALA A 274 -2.85 -8.52 -0.75
CA ALA A 274 -3.28 -7.79 -1.93
C ALA A 274 -4.78 -7.44 -1.86
N MET A 275 -5.62 -8.39 -1.45
CA MET A 275 -7.04 -8.21 -1.21
C MET A 275 -7.31 -7.13 -0.14
N ARG A 276 -6.54 -7.12 0.95
CA ARG A 276 -6.59 -6.07 1.98
C ARG A 276 -6.32 -4.69 1.40
N ILE A 277 -5.33 -4.55 0.51
CA ILE A 277 -5.03 -3.28 -0.16
C ILE A 277 -6.19 -2.87 -1.07
N ALA A 278 -6.74 -3.80 -1.85
CA ALA A 278 -7.89 -3.54 -2.72
C ALA A 278 -9.13 -3.10 -1.91
N ALA A 279 -9.43 -3.76 -0.80
CA ALA A 279 -10.53 -3.40 0.09
C ALA A 279 -10.36 -1.98 0.67
N LYS A 280 -9.14 -1.61 1.07
CA LYS A 280 -8.81 -0.24 1.52
C LYS A 280 -9.02 0.79 0.41
N ARG A 281 -8.55 0.49 -0.81
CA ARG A 281 -8.72 1.38 -1.97
C ARG A 281 -10.19 1.59 -2.29
N LEU A 282 -10.98 0.51 -2.37
CA LEU A 282 -12.43 0.58 -2.59
C LEU A 282 -13.11 1.40 -1.51
N ARG A 283 -12.82 1.14 -0.23
CA ARG A 283 -13.38 1.92 0.88
C ARG A 283 -13.03 3.40 0.76
N TYR A 284 -11.77 3.75 0.50
CA TYR A 284 -11.40 5.16 0.37
C TYR A 284 -12.07 5.81 -0.84
N THR A 285 -12.19 5.12 -1.97
CA THR A 285 -12.96 5.61 -3.12
C THR A 285 -14.42 5.88 -2.74
N VAL A 286 -15.09 4.95 -2.05
CA VAL A 286 -16.46 5.13 -1.57
C VAL A 286 -16.54 6.29 -0.55
N GLU A 287 -15.60 6.42 0.38
CA GLU A 287 -15.54 7.54 1.35
C GLU A 287 -15.36 8.91 0.65
N ILE A 288 -14.66 8.95 -0.49
CA ILE A 288 -14.47 10.18 -1.26
C ILE A 288 -15.81 10.64 -1.85
N PHE A 289 -16.56 9.73 -2.46
CA PHE A 289 -17.81 10.02 -3.17
C PHE A 289 -19.07 9.98 -2.30
N ALA A 290 -18.98 9.47 -1.07
CA ALA A 290 -20.07 9.39 -0.11
C ALA A 290 -20.90 10.68 0.06
N PRO A 291 -20.33 11.91 0.11
CA PRO A 291 -21.11 13.15 0.27
C PRO A 291 -22.09 13.46 -0.87
N LEU A 292 -21.95 12.77 -2.01
CA LEU A 292 -22.88 12.92 -3.13
C LEU A 292 -24.21 12.20 -2.89
N PHE A 293 -24.26 11.28 -1.92
CA PHE A 293 -25.43 10.45 -1.63
C PHE A 293 -26.00 10.87 -0.27
N ASP A 294 -27.32 11.02 -0.19
CA ASP A 294 -27.98 11.60 0.99
C ASP A 294 -27.77 10.79 2.28
N ASP A 295 -27.60 9.47 2.16
CA ASP A 295 -27.32 8.60 3.30
C ASP A 295 -25.82 8.38 3.54
N GLY A 296 -24.95 8.99 2.72
CA GLY A 296 -23.50 8.91 2.83
C GLY A 296 -22.91 7.53 2.55
N LEU A 297 -23.63 6.63 1.86
CA LEU A 297 -23.21 5.25 1.61
C LEU A 297 -22.82 4.50 2.90
N ARG A 298 -23.53 4.80 4.00
CA ARG A 298 -23.16 4.34 5.36
C ARG A 298 -23.16 2.81 5.48
N GLN A 299 -24.10 2.13 4.84
CA GLN A 299 -24.18 0.67 4.89
C GLN A 299 -22.99 0.05 4.14
N GLU A 300 -22.65 0.58 2.97
CA GLU A 300 -21.57 0.09 2.14
C GLU A 300 -20.21 0.32 2.80
N LEU A 301 -20.01 1.51 3.38
CA LEU A 301 -18.82 1.81 4.17
C LEU A 301 -18.67 0.92 5.40
N LYS A 302 -19.77 0.56 6.07
CA LYS A 302 -19.76 -0.37 7.21
C LYS A 302 -19.35 -1.77 6.78
N ALA A 303 -19.89 -2.26 5.67
CA ALA A 303 -19.55 -3.56 5.10
C ALA A 303 -18.07 -3.63 4.70
N LEU A 304 -17.57 -2.63 3.97
CA LEU A 304 -16.16 -2.53 3.57
C LEU A 304 -15.23 -2.40 4.78
N LYS A 305 -15.63 -1.64 5.81
CA LYS A 305 -14.85 -1.54 7.04
C LYS A 305 -14.71 -2.90 7.72
N ARG A 306 -15.79 -3.69 7.83
CA ARG A 306 -15.75 -5.03 8.44
C ARG A 306 -14.80 -5.96 7.70
N LEU A 307 -14.87 -6.02 6.37
CA LEU A 307 -13.92 -6.81 5.57
C LEU A 307 -12.48 -6.32 5.73
N GLN A 308 -12.28 -5.00 5.69
CA GLN A 308 -10.96 -4.40 5.83
C GLN A 308 -10.34 -4.66 7.21
N ASP A 309 -11.13 -4.62 8.27
CA ASP A 309 -10.65 -4.85 9.63
C ASP A 309 -10.22 -6.31 9.80
N ALA A 310 -11.03 -7.28 9.33
CA ALA A 310 -10.66 -8.70 9.36
C ALA A 310 -9.40 -9.03 8.54
N LEU A 311 -9.32 -8.56 7.29
CA LEU A 311 -8.10 -8.67 6.46
C LEU A 311 -6.92 -7.88 7.07
N GLY A 312 -7.24 -6.84 7.83
CA GLY A 312 -6.31 -6.02 8.60
C GLY A 312 -5.56 -6.83 9.63
N GLU A 313 -6.30 -7.40 10.57
CA GLU A 313 -5.82 -8.22 11.67
C GLU A 313 -5.15 -9.51 11.18
N LEU A 314 -5.68 -10.13 10.11
CA LEU A 314 -5.07 -11.29 9.47
C LEU A 314 -3.64 -10.98 9.01
N HIS A 315 -3.48 -9.86 8.30
CA HIS A 315 -2.15 -9.42 7.84
C HIS A 315 -1.23 -9.05 9.00
N ASP A 316 -1.75 -8.46 10.07
CA ASP A 316 -0.94 -8.13 11.24
C ASP A 316 -0.39 -9.41 11.91
N CYS A 317 -1.14 -10.52 11.89
CA CYS A 317 -0.64 -11.83 12.29
C CYS A 317 0.47 -12.33 11.35
N ASP A 318 0.32 -12.21 10.02
CA ASP A 318 1.37 -12.58 9.06
C ASP A 318 2.69 -11.86 9.37
N VAL A 319 2.61 -10.56 9.66
CA VAL A 319 3.76 -9.73 10.01
C VAL A 319 4.45 -10.24 11.28
N TRP A 320 3.69 -10.55 12.33
CA TRP A 320 4.26 -11.11 13.56
C TRP A 320 4.90 -12.48 13.35
N ILE A 321 4.20 -13.39 12.65
CA ILE A 321 4.69 -14.75 12.38
C ILE A 321 6.03 -14.69 11.60
N GLU A 322 6.16 -13.78 10.64
CA GLU A 322 7.41 -13.58 9.91
C GLU A 322 8.52 -12.95 10.78
N GLN A 323 8.19 -11.99 11.65
CA GLN A 323 9.16 -11.19 12.39
C GLN A 323 9.71 -11.89 13.64
N LEU A 324 8.91 -12.65 14.38
CA LEU A 324 9.32 -13.22 15.68
C LEU A 324 10.50 -14.20 15.60
N PRO A 325 10.62 -15.07 14.59
CA PRO A 325 11.82 -15.90 14.43
C PRO A 325 13.09 -15.07 14.18
N ARG A 326 12.99 -14.00 13.36
CA ARG A 326 14.11 -13.08 13.12
C ARG A 326 14.50 -12.34 14.40
N PHE A 327 13.50 -11.87 15.16
CA PHE A 327 13.73 -11.24 16.45
C PHE A 327 14.50 -12.15 17.41
N LEU A 328 14.15 -13.44 17.49
CA LEU A 328 14.87 -14.38 18.35
C LEU A 328 16.33 -14.55 17.94
N GLU A 329 16.61 -14.57 16.64
CA GLU A 329 17.98 -14.67 16.15
C GLU A 329 18.80 -13.41 16.45
N GLU A 330 18.21 -12.23 16.25
CA GLU A 330 18.87 -10.97 16.62
C GLU A 330 19.11 -10.86 18.13
N GLU A 331 18.16 -11.30 18.97
CA GLU A 331 18.36 -11.32 20.42
C GLU A 331 19.39 -12.39 20.84
N ARG A 332 19.51 -13.50 20.12
CA ARG A 332 20.59 -14.49 20.32
C ARG A 332 21.95 -13.83 20.12
N GLU A 333 22.14 -13.14 19.01
CA GLU A 333 23.37 -12.41 18.73
C GLU A 333 23.67 -11.37 19.82
N ARG A 334 22.67 -10.60 20.27
CA ARG A 334 22.83 -9.61 21.35
C ARG A 334 23.22 -10.25 22.69
N VAL A 335 22.59 -11.38 23.04
CA VAL A 335 22.88 -12.12 24.26
C VAL A 335 24.30 -12.70 24.22
N VAL A 336 24.70 -13.31 23.12
CA VAL A 336 26.07 -13.85 22.96
C VAL A 336 27.10 -12.72 23.01
N ALA A 337 26.85 -11.60 22.33
CA ALA A 337 27.75 -10.45 22.36
C ALA A 337 27.93 -9.86 23.78
N TYR A 338 26.89 -9.90 24.62
CA TYR A 338 26.93 -9.33 25.97
C TYR A 338 27.44 -10.31 27.04
N PHE A 339 26.96 -11.57 27.02
CA PHE A 339 27.24 -12.57 28.06
C PHE A 339 28.30 -13.60 27.65
N GLY A 340 28.71 -13.64 26.38
CA GLY A 340 29.64 -14.62 25.83
C GLY A 340 29.05 -16.03 25.68
N ASN A 341 27.75 -16.22 25.93
CA ASN A 341 27.04 -17.49 25.79
C ASN A 341 25.54 -17.27 25.61
N GLU A 342 24.81 -18.32 25.21
CA GLU A 342 23.36 -18.28 24.94
C GLU A 342 22.49 -18.57 26.16
N GLY A 343 23.06 -18.83 27.34
CA GLY A 343 22.32 -19.34 28.50
C GLY A 343 21.19 -18.43 28.99
N PHE A 344 21.20 -17.15 28.62
CA PHE A 344 20.12 -16.20 28.92
C PHE A 344 18.88 -16.37 28.02
N LEU A 345 19.03 -16.93 26.80
CA LEU A 345 17.90 -17.12 25.86
C LEU A 345 16.82 -18.04 26.39
N ARG A 346 17.15 -18.97 27.29
CA ARG A 346 16.15 -19.85 27.94
C ARG A 346 15.03 -19.08 28.66
N PHE A 347 15.25 -17.80 28.98
CA PHE A 347 14.25 -16.93 29.60
C PHE A 347 13.45 -16.09 28.58
N ILE A 348 14.01 -15.84 27.38
CA ILE A 348 13.37 -15.02 26.33
C ILE A 348 12.56 -15.91 25.39
N GLU A 349 13.17 -16.99 24.93
CA GLU A 349 12.64 -17.86 23.88
C GLU A 349 11.25 -18.43 24.17
N PRO A 350 10.92 -18.91 25.40
CA PRO A 350 9.60 -19.47 25.67
C PRO A 350 8.45 -18.48 25.47
N GLY A 351 8.61 -17.22 25.91
CA GLY A 351 7.60 -16.17 25.76
C GLY A 351 7.35 -15.82 24.29
N ILE A 352 8.43 -15.70 23.51
CA ILE A 352 8.32 -15.41 22.07
C ILE A 352 7.70 -16.57 21.30
N ARG A 353 8.07 -17.82 21.59
CA ARG A 353 7.48 -19.00 20.96
C ARG A 353 5.99 -19.13 21.28
N ARG A 354 5.57 -18.83 22.51
CA ARG A 354 4.17 -18.78 22.92
C ARG A 354 3.39 -17.71 22.13
N PHE A 355 3.94 -16.50 22.03
CA PHE A 355 3.33 -15.42 21.26
C PHE A 355 3.23 -15.76 19.78
N HIS A 356 4.27 -16.38 19.21
CA HIS A 356 4.23 -16.86 17.83
C HIS A 356 3.14 -17.92 17.62
N ALA A 357 3.02 -18.91 18.51
CA ALA A 357 1.98 -19.93 18.42
C ALA A 357 0.57 -19.33 18.49
N ASP A 358 0.35 -18.40 19.41
CA ASP A 358 -0.90 -17.63 19.51
C ASP A 358 -1.23 -16.89 18.20
N ARG A 359 -0.24 -16.21 17.60
CA ARG A 359 -0.44 -15.52 16.31
C ARG A 359 -0.77 -16.48 15.17
N VAL A 360 -0.21 -17.67 15.15
CA VAL A 360 -0.54 -18.70 14.14
C VAL A 360 -1.99 -19.20 14.30
N GLU A 361 -2.43 -19.42 15.54
CA GLU A 361 -3.82 -19.82 15.84
C GLU A 361 -4.81 -18.71 15.48
N GLU A 362 -4.53 -17.49 15.93
CA GLU A 362 -5.38 -16.32 15.69
C GLU A 362 -5.47 -15.98 14.20
N ARG A 363 -4.37 -16.10 13.45
CA ARG A 363 -4.37 -15.99 11.99
C ARG A 363 -5.39 -16.95 11.35
N SER A 364 -5.44 -18.19 11.82
CA SER A 364 -6.36 -19.21 11.30
C SER A 364 -7.82 -18.85 11.58
N ARG A 365 -8.11 -18.31 12.78
CA ARG A 365 -9.43 -17.81 13.17
C ARG A 365 -9.86 -16.62 12.31
N LEU A 366 -8.96 -15.65 12.11
CA LEU A 366 -9.20 -14.44 11.32
C LEU A 366 -9.37 -14.75 9.83
N HIS A 367 -8.65 -15.74 9.32
CA HIS A 367 -8.81 -16.23 7.95
C HIS A 367 -10.23 -16.80 7.74
N ALA A 368 -10.70 -17.65 8.66
CA ALA A 368 -12.07 -18.15 8.62
C ALA A 368 -13.10 -17.01 8.72
N ALA A 369 -12.89 -16.03 9.61
CA ALA A 369 -13.78 -14.87 9.73
C ALA A 369 -13.81 -14.02 8.46
N ALA A 370 -12.65 -13.76 7.83
CA ALA A 370 -12.57 -13.03 6.57
C ALA A 370 -13.29 -13.75 5.43
N LEU A 371 -13.20 -15.09 5.39
CA LEU A 371 -13.91 -15.91 4.42
C LEU A 371 -15.43 -15.82 4.61
N GLU A 372 -15.94 -15.88 5.85
CA GLU A 372 -17.37 -15.73 6.12
C GLU A 372 -17.88 -14.32 5.78
N ILE A 373 -17.12 -13.28 6.13
CA ILE A 373 -17.46 -11.91 5.72
C ILE A 373 -17.55 -11.79 4.20
N TRP A 374 -16.61 -12.40 3.48
CA TRP A 374 -16.62 -12.38 2.02
C TRP A 374 -17.86 -13.08 1.45
N LYS A 375 -18.20 -14.28 1.94
CA LYS A 375 -19.40 -15.02 1.53
C LYS A 375 -20.68 -14.22 1.76
N GLU A 376 -20.79 -13.53 2.89
CA GLU A 376 -21.93 -12.65 3.17
C GLU A 376 -22.03 -11.51 2.15
N LEU A 377 -20.91 -10.88 1.78
CA LEU A 377 -20.90 -9.83 0.75
C LEU A 377 -21.30 -10.35 -0.62
N GLU A 378 -20.88 -11.57 -0.99
CA GLU A 378 -21.28 -12.21 -2.24
C GLU A 378 -22.78 -12.55 -2.24
N ALA A 379 -23.29 -13.14 -1.15
CA ALA A 379 -24.71 -13.48 -1.01
C ALA A 379 -25.61 -12.24 -1.07
N ASP A 380 -25.14 -11.12 -0.52
CA ASP A 380 -25.82 -9.83 -0.53
C ASP A 380 -25.60 -9.03 -1.83
N ARG A 381 -24.91 -9.62 -2.82
CA ARG A 381 -24.58 -8.98 -4.11
C ARG A 381 -24.03 -7.57 -3.93
N PHE A 382 -23.12 -7.44 -2.96
CA PHE A 382 -22.63 -6.15 -2.48
C PHE A 382 -22.11 -5.28 -3.61
N ALA A 383 -21.36 -5.87 -4.53
CA ALA A 383 -20.68 -5.13 -5.59
C ALA A 383 -21.67 -4.58 -6.61
N GLU A 384 -22.63 -5.39 -7.06
CA GLU A 384 -23.68 -4.96 -7.98
C GLU A 384 -24.57 -3.90 -7.33
N ARG A 385 -24.95 -4.07 -6.05
CA ARG A 385 -25.72 -3.06 -5.34
C ARG A 385 -24.97 -1.74 -5.23
N LEU A 386 -23.67 -1.77 -4.92
CA LEU A 386 -22.86 -0.56 -4.86
C LEU A 386 -22.75 0.10 -6.25
N GLU A 387 -22.49 -0.67 -7.31
CA GLU A 387 -22.40 -0.15 -8.68
C GLU A 387 -23.72 0.47 -9.15
N GLU A 388 -24.85 -0.19 -8.94
CA GLU A 388 -26.19 0.32 -9.24
C GLU A 388 -26.45 1.63 -8.49
N ARG A 389 -26.06 1.68 -7.21
CA ARG A 389 -26.24 2.87 -6.38
C ARG A 389 -25.40 4.03 -6.87
N LEU A 390 -24.14 3.78 -7.23
CA LEU A 390 -23.25 4.79 -7.80
C LEU A 390 -23.72 5.26 -9.18
N ALA A 391 -24.42 4.42 -9.94
CA ALA A 391 -24.99 4.75 -11.25
C ALA A 391 -26.28 5.60 -11.15
N ARG A 392 -27.16 5.35 -10.16
CA ARG A 392 -28.48 5.99 -10.01
C ARG A 392 -28.46 7.41 -9.42
N ALA A 393 -27.29 8.05 -9.39
CA ALA A 393 -27.10 9.27 -8.63
C ALA A 393 -27.93 10.46 -9.13
N ARG A 394 -28.36 11.32 -8.19
CA ARG A 394 -29.32 12.41 -8.41
C ARG A 394 -28.63 13.78 -8.42
N ASP A 395 -29.13 14.72 -9.21
CA ASP A 395 -28.71 16.13 -9.16
C ASP A 395 -29.21 16.83 -7.89
N GLU A 396 -28.91 18.12 -7.77
CA GLU A 396 -29.37 18.99 -6.68
C GLU A 396 -30.91 19.09 -6.60
N ALA A 397 -31.62 18.83 -7.69
CA ALA A 397 -33.09 18.79 -7.73
C ALA A 397 -33.66 17.40 -7.38
N GLY A 398 -32.80 16.44 -7.01
CA GLY A 398 -33.21 15.08 -6.65
C GLY A 398 -33.65 14.24 -7.84
N GLN A 399 -33.41 14.69 -9.08
CA GLN A 399 -33.68 13.92 -10.29
C GLN A 399 -32.42 13.16 -10.72
N PRO A 400 -32.52 11.93 -11.25
CA PRO A 400 -31.39 11.29 -11.91
C PRO A 400 -30.88 12.26 -12.98
N THR A 401 -29.60 12.64 -12.95
CA THR A 401 -29.11 13.54 -14.02
C THR A 401 -29.34 12.83 -15.35
N GLU A 402 -29.91 13.53 -16.33
CA GLU A 402 -30.11 12.97 -17.68
C GLU A 402 -28.77 12.47 -18.27
N LYS A 403 -27.67 13.06 -17.83
CA LYS A 403 -26.30 12.62 -18.09
C LYS A 403 -26.01 11.22 -17.52
N LEU A 404 -26.29 10.99 -16.24
CA LEU A 404 -26.11 9.68 -15.58
C LEU A 404 -27.09 8.62 -16.06
N ARG A 405 -28.33 9.02 -16.33
CA ARG A 405 -29.34 8.14 -16.92
C ARG A 405 -28.82 7.61 -18.25
N ARG A 406 -28.27 8.49 -19.08
CA ARG A 406 -27.58 8.13 -20.32
C ARG A 406 -26.31 7.31 -20.12
N ILE A 407 -25.50 7.58 -19.11
CA ILE A 407 -24.34 6.74 -18.74
C ILE A 407 -24.76 5.31 -18.38
N ALA A 408 -25.79 5.15 -17.55
CA ALA A 408 -26.29 3.87 -17.10
C ALA A 408 -27.01 3.11 -18.23
N GLU A 409 -27.71 3.83 -19.10
CA GLU A 409 -28.38 3.32 -20.31
C GLU A 409 -27.43 3.17 -21.52
N GLY A 410 -26.12 3.47 -21.37
CA GLY A 410 -25.12 3.29 -22.42
C GLY A 410 -25.10 4.34 -23.55
N THR A 411 -25.72 5.50 -23.37
CA THR A 411 -25.85 6.56 -24.37
C THR A 411 -24.90 7.76 -24.13
N GLU A 412 -24.09 7.78 -23.07
CA GLU A 412 -23.04 8.79 -22.86
C GLU A 412 -21.63 8.17 -22.67
N THR A 413 -20.60 8.89 -23.12
CA THR A 413 -19.22 8.39 -23.29
C THR A 413 -18.45 8.31 -21.95
N ALA A 414 -17.98 7.12 -21.58
CA ALA A 414 -16.96 6.92 -20.54
C ALA A 414 -15.63 6.61 -21.21
N ARG A 415 -14.54 7.28 -20.78
CA ARG A 415 -13.22 7.11 -21.38
C ARG A 415 -12.22 6.54 -20.38
N ILE A 416 -11.48 5.52 -20.78
CA ILE A 416 -10.46 4.84 -20.00
C ILE A 416 -9.16 4.89 -20.78
N ALA A 417 -8.07 5.25 -20.11
CA ALA A 417 -6.74 5.14 -20.69
C ALA A 417 -6.21 3.72 -20.47
N LEU A 418 -5.88 3.04 -21.57
CA LEU A 418 -5.23 1.74 -21.58
C LEU A 418 -3.77 1.92 -21.96
N PHE A 419 -2.86 1.33 -21.21
CA PHE A 419 -1.44 1.38 -21.52
C PHE A 419 -0.72 0.12 -21.03
N SER A 420 0.52 -0.08 -21.47
CA SER A 420 1.35 -1.24 -21.14
C SER A 420 2.83 -0.89 -21.31
N ASP A 421 3.71 -1.77 -20.83
CA ASP A 421 5.14 -1.76 -21.18
C ASP A 421 5.78 -0.41 -20.82
N VAL A 422 5.55 0.04 -19.59
CA VAL A 422 6.13 1.28 -19.06
C VAL A 422 7.63 1.12 -18.81
N HIS A 423 8.05 -0.09 -18.44
CA HIS A 423 9.45 -0.47 -18.26
C HIS A 423 10.23 0.46 -17.33
N GLY A 424 9.62 1.05 -16.30
CA GLY A 424 10.32 2.00 -15.42
C GLY A 424 10.57 3.40 -16.00
N ASN A 425 9.98 3.72 -17.17
CA ASN A 425 10.07 5.05 -17.79
C ASN A 425 9.01 6.02 -17.22
N LEU A 426 9.37 6.67 -16.11
CA LEU A 426 8.48 7.61 -15.42
C LEU A 426 8.10 8.84 -16.29
N PRO A 427 9.01 9.51 -17.01
CA PRO A 427 8.66 10.65 -17.86
C PRO A 427 7.60 10.31 -18.92
N ALA A 428 7.71 9.14 -19.56
CA ALA A 428 6.75 8.66 -20.54
C ALA A 428 5.37 8.40 -19.92
N LEU A 429 5.30 7.69 -18.78
CA LEU A 429 4.04 7.46 -18.07
C LEU A 429 3.37 8.78 -17.66
N ASP A 430 4.17 9.75 -17.21
CA ASP A 430 3.67 11.09 -16.87
C ASP A 430 3.13 11.84 -18.08
N ALA A 431 3.66 11.61 -19.28
CA ALA A 431 3.12 12.18 -20.52
C ALA A 431 1.79 11.53 -20.91
N VAL A 432 1.73 10.19 -20.91
CA VAL A 432 0.51 9.43 -21.19
C VAL A 432 -0.61 9.80 -20.23
N ALA A 433 -0.35 9.79 -18.92
CA ALA A 433 -1.36 10.11 -17.92
C ALA A 433 -1.95 11.53 -18.11
N ARG A 434 -1.12 12.50 -18.52
CA ARG A 434 -1.56 13.87 -18.81
C ARG A 434 -2.40 13.96 -20.08
N ASP A 435 -1.91 13.39 -21.17
CA ASP A 435 -2.62 13.44 -22.46
C ASP A 435 -3.97 12.72 -22.35
N ALA A 436 -3.99 11.55 -21.72
CA ALA A 436 -5.21 10.81 -21.42
C ALA A 436 -6.20 11.63 -20.59
N ALA A 437 -5.74 12.23 -19.48
CA ALA A 437 -6.57 13.07 -18.62
C ALA A 437 -7.11 14.30 -19.38
N ALA A 438 -6.29 14.94 -20.23
CA ALA A 438 -6.71 16.06 -21.08
C ALA A 438 -7.78 15.66 -22.12
N ARG A 439 -7.79 14.39 -22.54
CA ARG A 439 -8.82 13.80 -23.41
C ARG A 439 -10.04 13.28 -22.65
N GLY A 440 -10.11 13.53 -21.33
CA GLY A 440 -11.23 13.16 -20.48
C GLY A 440 -11.22 11.70 -20.02
N ALA A 441 -10.06 11.04 -20.01
CA ALA A 441 -9.94 9.73 -19.37
C ALA A 441 -10.25 9.86 -17.87
N GLN A 442 -11.13 9.01 -17.38
CA GLN A 442 -11.61 9.01 -15.99
C GLN A 442 -11.00 7.86 -15.17
N ALA A 443 -10.33 6.92 -15.85
CA ALA A 443 -9.64 5.79 -15.26
C ALA A 443 -8.44 5.35 -16.10
N PHE A 444 -7.60 4.53 -15.49
CA PHE A 444 -6.30 4.09 -16.01
C PHE A 444 -6.14 2.58 -15.83
N ILE A 445 -5.78 1.86 -16.89
CA ILE A 445 -5.53 0.42 -16.87
C ILE A 445 -4.14 0.15 -17.46
N ASN A 446 -3.33 -0.57 -16.70
CA ASN A 446 -1.99 -1.00 -17.10
C ASN A 446 -1.97 -2.51 -17.37
N ALA A 447 -1.60 -2.92 -18.59
CA ALA A 447 -1.47 -4.31 -18.99
C ALA A 447 -0.12 -4.96 -18.62
N GLY A 448 0.70 -4.30 -17.79
CA GLY A 448 1.88 -4.89 -17.18
C GLY A 448 3.20 -4.39 -17.77
N ASP A 449 4.31 -4.98 -17.31
CA ASP A 449 5.67 -4.50 -17.53
C ASP A 449 5.81 -3.07 -17.02
N THR A 450 5.45 -2.94 -15.74
CA THR A 450 5.51 -1.70 -14.98
C THR A 450 6.96 -1.29 -14.77
N VAL A 451 7.80 -2.23 -14.35
CA VAL A 451 9.23 -2.03 -14.14
C VAL A 451 10.03 -2.72 -15.22
N GLY A 452 11.25 -2.24 -15.43
CA GLY A 452 12.13 -2.70 -16.49
C GLY A 452 13.42 -1.89 -16.46
N TRP A 453 14.01 -1.67 -17.63
CA TRP A 453 15.28 -0.98 -17.83
C TRP A 453 15.20 0.56 -17.79
N GLY A 454 14.01 1.12 -17.74
CA GLY A 454 13.80 2.56 -17.56
C GLY A 454 14.32 3.04 -16.20
N GLY A 455 14.76 4.30 -16.17
CA GLY A 455 15.60 4.81 -15.09
C GLY A 455 14.95 4.96 -13.70
N ASP A 456 13.62 4.87 -13.55
CA ASP A 456 12.95 5.03 -12.24
C ASP A 456 11.80 4.02 -12.03
N PRO A 457 12.11 2.72 -11.85
CA PRO A 457 11.10 1.66 -11.62
C PRO A 457 10.30 1.91 -10.33
N GLY A 458 10.98 2.38 -9.28
CA GLY A 458 10.33 2.80 -8.05
C GLY A 458 9.38 3.98 -8.29
N GLY A 459 9.75 4.95 -9.11
CA GLY A 459 8.92 6.09 -9.51
C GLY A 459 7.65 5.69 -10.23
N VAL A 460 7.78 4.80 -11.21
CA VAL A 460 6.65 4.28 -11.98
C VAL A 460 5.65 3.57 -11.07
N VAL A 461 6.09 2.62 -10.24
CA VAL A 461 5.20 1.93 -9.28
C VAL A 461 4.49 2.94 -8.38
N ARG A 462 5.24 3.92 -7.87
CA ARG A 462 4.66 4.97 -7.03
C ARG A 462 3.65 5.80 -7.79
N ARG A 463 3.86 6.04 -9.10
CA ARG A 463 2.99 6.82 -9.98
C ARG A 463 1.70 6.11 -10.31
N LEU A 464 1.73 4.81 -10.61
CA LEU A 464 0.55 3.96 -10.84
C LEU A 464 -0.35 3.87 -9.61
N VAL A 465 0.24 3.61 -8.44
CA VAL A 465 -0.46 3.69 -7.14
C VAL A 465 -1.09 5.07 -6.95
N ALA A 466 -0.40 6.11 -7.40
CA ALA A 466 -0.86 7.48 -7.34
C ALA A 466 -1.97 7.77 -8.35
N LEU A 467 -2.01 7.17 -9.53
CA LEU A 467 -3.10 7.33 -10.49
C LEU A 467 -4.35 6.55 -10.07
N GLY A 468 -4.19 5.58 -9.16
CA GLY A 468 -5.20 4.57 -8.97
C GLY A 468 -5.39 3.78 -10.26
N SER A 469 -4.31 3.39 -10.92
CA SER A 469 -4.45 2.49 -12.06
C SER A 469 -4.88 1.08 -11.59
N VAL A 470 -5.49 0.34 -12.51
CA VAL A 470 -5.75 -1.08 -12.38
C VAL A 470 -4.65 -1.81 -13.14
N ASP A 471 -3.79 -2.53 -12.42
CA ASP A 471 -2.53 -3.05 -12.97
C ASP A 471 -2.48 -4.59 -12.91
N VAL A 472 -1.97 -5.23 -13.96
CA VAL A 472 -1.58 -6.66 -13.97
C VAL A 472 -0.05 -6.81 -13.99
N LEU A 473 0.45 -7.98 -13.56
CA LEU A 473 1.87 -8.32 -13.66
C LEU A 473 2.29 -8.58 -15.10
N GLY A 474 3.33 -7.87 -15.53
CA GLY A 474 4.10 -8.25 -16.70
C GLY A 474 5.19 -9.27 -16.46
N GLU A 475 5.94 -9.57 -17.51
CA GLU A 475 7.08 -10.48 -17.45
C GLU A 475 8.22 -9.90 -16.60
N TRP A 476 8.59 -8.64 -16.82
CA TRP A 476 9.64 -7.98 -16.05
C TRP A 476 9.26 -7.79 -14.60
N ASP A 477 8.00 -7.46 -14.33
CA ASP A 477 7.47 -7.35 -12.98
C ASP A 477 7.69 -8.68 -12.22
N ARG A 478 7.36 -9.83 -12.84
CA ARG A 478 7.57 -11.15 -12.25
C ARG A 478 9.05 -11.46 -12.00
N ARG A 479 9.94 -11.13 -12.95
CA ARG A 479 11.40 -11.33 -12.81
C ARG A 479 11.96 -10.54 -11.63
N VAL A 480 11.55 -9.28 -11.48
CA VAL A 480 11.95 -8.40 -10.37
C VAL A 480 11.43 -8.92 -9.03
N VAL A 481 10.15 -9.34 -8.96
CA VAL A 481 9.57 -9.92 -7.74
C VAL A 481 10.31 -11.20 -7.34
N ARG A 482 10.58 -12.12 -8.27
CA ARG A 482 11.37 -13.33 -8.00
C ARG A 482 12.78 -13.01 -7.49
N ALA A 483 13.45 -12.05 -8.13
CA ALA A 483 14.78 -11.61 -7.75
C ALA A 483 14.80 -11.04 -6.31
N SER A 484 13.83 -10.21 -5.94
CA SER A 484 13.71 -9.65 -4.59
C SER A 484 13.54 -10.71 -3.50
N ARG A 485 12.92 -11.85 -3.83
CA ARG A 485 12.66 -12.96 -2.91
C ARG A 485 13.81 -13.97 -2.85
N LYS A 486 14.91 -13.74 -3.57
CA LYS A 486 16.04 -14.66 -3.72
C LYS A 486 15.61 -16.09 -4.11
N GLN A 487 14.55 -16.21 -4.92
CA GLN A 487 14.06 -17.51 -5.40
C GLN A 487 15.03 -18.13 -6.42
N ALA A 488 15.18 -19.46 -6.37
CA ALA A 488 16.08 -20.21 -7.26
C ALA A 488 15.58 -20.22 -8.72
N GLY A 489 16.52 -20.25 -9.67
CA GLY A 489 16.29 -20.01 -11.09
C GLY A 489 16.85 -18.64 -11.47
N ALA A 490 17.75 -18.58 -12.46
CA ALA A 490 18.55 -17.40 -12.79
C ALA A 490 17.68 -16.20 -13.22
N SER A 491 17.14 -15.43 -12.28
CA SER A 491 16.63 -14.10 -12.57
C SER A 491 17.79 -13.29 -13.17
N PRO A 492 17.59 -12.61 -14.31
CA PRO A 492 18.65 -11.81 -14.94
C PRO A 492 19.30 -10.88 -13.91
N LYS A 493 20.63 -10.70 -13.98
CA LYS A 493 21.36 -9.76 -13.09
C LYS A 493 20.69 -8.38 -13.04
N GLU A 494 20.10 -7.98 -14.16
CA GLU A 494 19.35 -6.73 -14.29
C GLU A 494 18.09 -6.69 -13.43
N ALA A 495 17.30 -7.77 -13.37
CA ALA A 495 16.12 -7.84 -12.50
C ALA A 495 16.49 -7.75 -11.01
N ALA A 496 17.65 -8.30 -10.62
CA ALA A 496 18.17 -8.16 -9.26
C ALA A 496 18.63 -6.73 -8.94
N ARG A 497 19.24 -6.03 -9.91
CA ARG A 497 19.60 -4.60 -9.78
C ARG A 497 18.37 -3.73 -9.64
N ILE A 498 17.35 -3.93 -10.47
CA ILE A 498 16.07 -3.24 -10.38
C ILE A 498 15.41 -3.52 -9.02
N ALA A 499 15.38 -4.78 -8.59
CA ALA A 499 14.85 -5.13 -7.28
C ALA A 499 15.59 -4.40 -6.14
N ALA A 500 16.92 -4.32 -6.20
CA ALA A 500 17.74 -3.63 -5.21
C ALA A 500 17.58 -2.10 -5.23
N SER A 501 17.21 -1.49 -6.37
CA SER A 501 16.93 -0.05 -6.46
C SER A 501 15.54 0.32 -5.96
N MET A 502 14.65 -0.66 -5.80
CA MET A 502 13.31 -0.46 -5.29
C MET A 502 13.24 -0.55 -3.77
N ASN A 503 12.32 0.21 -3.18
CA ASN A 503 12.04 0.10 -1.75
C ASN A 503 11.12 -1.10 -1.45
N PRO A 504 11.12 -1.63 -0.21
CA PRO A 504 10.30 -2.79 0.15
C PRO A 504 8.81 -2.61 -0.14
N ALA A 505 8.27 -1.40 0.07
CA ALA A 505 6.87 -1.11 -0.20
C ALA A 505 6.52 -1.18 -1.70
N GLY A 506 7.43 -0.76 -2.59
CA GLY A 506 7.25 -0.86 -4.04
C GLY A 506 7.31 -2.30 -4.52
N LEU A 507 8.25 -3.08 -3.97
CA LEU A 507 8.36 -4.51 -4.25
C LEU A 507 7.15 -5.29 -3.75
N ALA A 508 6.67 -5.00 -2.53
CA ALA A 508 5.46 -5.59 -1.98
C ALA A 508 4.23 -5.25 -2.83
N HIS A 509 4.15 -4.03 -3.37
CA HIS A 509 3.07 -3.65 -4.28
C HIS A 509 3.12 -4.44 -5.58
N LEU A 510 4.27 -4.51 -6.26
CA LEU A 510 4.41 -5.33 -7.47
C LEU A 510 4.06 -6.79 -7.19
N ALA A 511 4.56 -7.34 -6.09
CA ALA A 511 4.30 -8.72 -5.68
C ALA A 511 2.83 -9.01 -5.35
N SER A 512 2.03 -7.96 -5.10
CA SER A 512 0.59 -8.06 -4.86
C SER A 512 -0.25 -8.06 -6.15
N LEU A 513 0.33 -7.67 -7.29
CA LEU A 513 -0.40 -7.57 -8.55
C LEU A 513 -0.76 -8.97 -9.08
N PRO A 514 -1.95 -9.15 -9.67
CA PRO A 514 -2.38 -10.42 -10.24
C PRO A 514 -1.78 -10.62 -11.64
N GLY A 515 -1.70 -11.87 -12.10
CA GLY A 515 -1.24 -12.20 -13.46
C GLY A 515 -2.25 -11.85 -14.57
N GLU A 516 -3.53 -11.77 -14.23
CA GLU A 516 -4.63 -11.41 -15.12
C GLU A 516 -5.72 -10.67 -14.31
N ARG A 517 -6.55 -9.90 -14.99
CA ARG A 517 -7.74 -9.27 -14.40
C ARG A 517 -8.95 -9.43 -15.30
N ARG A 518 -10.09 -9.77 -14.70
CA ARG A 518 -11.40 -9.76 -15.35
C ARG A 518 -12.32 -8.78 -14.63
N PHE A 519 -13.07 -8.00 -15.40
CA PHE A 519 -14.02 -7.03 -14.86
C PHE A 519 -15.13 -6.75 -15.87
N THR A 520 -16.26 -6.22 -15.41
CA THR A 520 -17.38 -5.85 -16.30
C THR A 520 -17.72 -4.39 -16.08
N LEU A 521 -17.73 -3.60 -17.14
CA LEU A 521 -18.09 -2.19 -17.07
C LEU A 521 -19.21 -1.91 -18.06
N ARG A 522 -20.36 -1.47 -17.53
CA ARG A 522 -21.58 -1.19 -18.31
C ARG A 522 -22.00 -2.35 -19.23
N GLY A 523 -21.91 -3.58 -18.72
CA GLY A 523 -22.26 -4.80 -19.46
C GLY A 523 -21.17 -5.32 -20.41
N THR A 524 -20.12 -4.53 -20.70
CA THR A 524 -18.97 -4.98 -21.48
C THR A 524 -17.98 -5.71 -20.58
N ARG A 525 -17.65 -6.96 -20.92
CA ARG A 525 -16.70 -7.80 -20.19
C ARG A 525 -15.28 -7.54 -20.67
N PHE A 526 -14.37 -7.27 -19.74
CA PHE A 526 -12.97 -6.99 -19.99
C PHE A 526 -12.07 -8.10 -19.44
N LEU A 527 -11.04 -8.46 -20.21
CA LEU A 527 -9.91 -9.28 -19.76
C LEU A 527 -8.61 -8.51 -19.99
N VAL A 528 -7.80 -8.35 -18.96
CA VAL A 528 -6.46 -7.75 -19.04
C VAL A 528 -5.45 -8.82 -18.70
N VAL A 529 -4.53 -9.07 -19.62
CA VAL A 529 -3.41 -10.00 -19.46
C VAL A 529 -2.18 -9.37 -20.08
N HIS A 530 -0.99 -9.61 -19.55
CA HIS A 530 0.19 -9.02 -20.17
C HIS A 530 0.57 -9.72 -21.49
N ARG A 531 0.55 -11.05 -21.49
CA ARG A 531 0.88 -11.89 -22.64
C ARG A 531 -0.25 -12.88 -22.91
N LEU A 532 -0.58 -13.08 -24.18
CA LEU A 532 -1.54 -14.08 -24.64
C LEU A 532 -0.90 -15.46 -24.64
N SER A 533 -1.51 -16.44 -23.98
CA SER A 533 -1.04 -17.83 -23.94
C SER A 533 -1.14 -18.52 -25.31
N SER A 534 -2.08 -18.10 -26.16
CA SER A 534 -2.30 -18.65 -27.50
C SER A 534 -1.35 -18.11 -28.59
N ALA A 535 -0.47 -17.17 -28.24
CA ALA A 535 0.42 -16.48 -29.18
C ALA A 535 1.91 -16.59 -28.81
N GLU A 536 2.31 -17.62 -28.04
CA GLU A 536 3.72 -17.85 -27.69
C GLU A 536 4.58 -18.10 -28.96
N GLY A 537 5.14 -17.01 -29.51
CA GLY A 537 6.06 -17.02 -30.66
C GLY A 537 5.43 -16.82 -32.05
N GLY A 538 4.13 -16.55 -32.15
CA GLY A 538 3.40 -16.44 -33.43
C GLY A 538 2.83 -15.06 -33.74
N GLU A 539 2.59 -14.81 -35.03
CA GLU A 539 1.83 -13.65 -35.52
C GLU A 539 0.37 -13.74 -35.03
N ILE A 540 -0.23 -12.62 -34.63
CA ILE A 540 -1.64 -12.57 -34.22
C ILE A 540 -2.52 -12.62 -35.48
N THR A 541 -2.87 -13.83 -35.89
CA THR A 541 -3.76 -14.09 -37.03
C THR A 541 -5.23 -13.96 -36.65
N ASP A 542 -6.11 -13.83 -37.64
CA ASP A 542 -7.56 -13.75 -37.41
C ASP A 542 -8.12 -14.99 -36.72
N ASP A 543 -7.56 -16.18 -36.98
CA ASP A 543 -7.93 -17.43 -36.30
C ASP A 543 -7.58 -17.39 -34.80
N VAL A 544 -6.44 -16.81 -34.42
CA VAL A 544 -6.07 -16.60 -33.02
C VAL A 544 -7.06 -15.64 -32.36
N VAL A 545 -7.43 -14.55 -33.04
CA VAL A 545 -8.41 -13.58 -32.53
C VAL A 545 -9.79 -14.23 -32.37
N ALA A 546 -10.25 -15.04 -33.33
CA ALA A 546 -11.52 -15.76 -33.25
C ALA A 546 -11.52 -16.82 -32.13
N GLY A 547 -10.40 -17.53 -31.94
CA GLY A 547 -10.20 -18.46 -30.84
C GLY A 547 -10.27 -17.75 -29.48
N LEU A 548 -9.64 -16.57 -29.35
CA LEU A 548 -9.71 -15.75 -28.15
C LEU A 548 -11.12 -15.21 -27.89
N ALA A 549 -11.85 -14.80 -28.94
CA ALA A 549 -13.25 -14.36 -28.81
C ALA A 549 -14.14 -15.45 -28.19
N THR A 550 -13.87 -16.71 -28.54
CA THR A 550 -14.64 -17.87 -28.06
C THR A 550 -14.21 -18.30 -26.65
N SER A 551 -12.91 -18.28 -26.36
CA SER A 551 -12.34 -18.87 -25.14
C SER A 551 -12.16 -17.89 -23.97
N SER A 552 -12.01 -16.59 -24.25
CA SER A 552 -11.67 -15.60 -23.21
C SER A 552 -12.84 -15.26 -22.29
N GLY A 553 -14.07 -15.42 -22.76
CA GLY A 553 -15.29 -14.98 -22.07
C GLY A 553 -15.38 -13.45 -21.91
N ALA A 554 -14.57 -12.70 -22.66
CA ALA A 554 -14.54 -11.23 -22.65
C ALA A 554 -15.09 -10.67 -23.97
N ASP A 555 -15.53 -9.41 -23.94
CA ASP A 555 -15.88 -8.63 -25.12
C ASP A 555 -14.70 -7.74 -25.54
N VAL A 556 -13.85 -7.34 -24.60
CA VAL A 556 -12.60 -6.61 -24.87
C VAL A 556 -11.45 -7.27 -24.11
N LEU A 557 -10.43 -7.71 -24.84
CA LEU A 557 -9.19 -8.25 -24.30
C LEU A 557 -8.05 -7.26 -24.51
N ILE A 558 -7.41 -6.85 -23.43
CA ILE A 558 -6.29 -5.90 -23.41
C ILE A 558 -5.01 -6.68 -23.13
N THR A 559 -4.03 -6.55 -24.02
CA THR A 559 -2.71 -7.19 -23.94
C THR A 559 -1.57 -6.19 -24.05
N GLY A 560 -0.36 -6.60 -23.64
CA GLY A 560 0.88 -5.85 -23.82
C GLY A 560 1.92 -6.66 -24.58
N HIS A 561 3.16 -6.61 -24.09
CA HIS A 561 4.28 -7.49 -24.43
C HIS A 561 4.93 -7.29 -25.81
N THR A 562 4.15 -7.13 -26.88
CA THR A 562 4.71 -6.97 -28.24
C THR A 562 5.20 -5.56 -28.52
N HIS A 563 4.89 -4.59 -27.65
CA HIS A 563 5.16 -3.16 -27.77
C HIS A 563 4.53 -2.50 -29.00
N ARG A 564 3.74 -3.23 -29.79
CA ARG A 564 3.15 -2.76 -31.05
C ARG A 564 1.66 -2.46 -30.85
N PRO A 565 1.22 -1.21 -31.08
CA PRO A 565 -0.17 -0.85 -30.89
C PRO A 565 -1.03 -1.47 -32.01
N PHE A 566 -2.13 -2.10 -31.64
CA PHE A 566 -3.11 -2.62 -32.59
C PHE A 566 -4.49 -2.77 -31.97
N VAL A 567 -5.49 -2.76 -32.84
CA VAL A 567 -6.85 -3.24 -32.55
C VAL A 567 -7.19 -4.30 -33.59
N ARG A 568 -7.68 -5.45 -33.14
CA ARG A 568 -8.21 -6.54 -33.97
C ARG A 568 -9.60 -6.89 -33.46
N SER A 569 -10.46 -7.37 -34.33
CA SER A 569 -11.83 -7.74 -33.96
C SER A 569 -12.22 -9.10 -34.53
N ALA A 570 -13.12 -9.77 -33.81
CA ALA A 570 -13.83 -10.96 -34.30
C ALA A 570 -15.30 -10.83 -33.87
N GLY A 571 -16.17 -10.42 -34.80
CA GLY A 571 -17.54 -10.03 -34.45
C GLY A 571 -17.54 -8.81 -33.53
N SER A 572 -18.19 -8.93 -32.36
CA SER A 572 -18.24 -7.88 -31.33
C SER A 572 -17.05 -7.90 -30.37
N PHE A 573 -16.18 -8.90 -30.46
CA PHE A 573 -14.99 -9.00 -29.62
C PHE A 573 -13.87 -8.09 -30.13
N LEU A 574 -13.18 -7.40 -29.22
CA LEU A 574 -11.99 -6.59 -29.51
C LEU A 574 -10.76 -7.15 -28.80
N LEU A 575 -9.68 -7.34 -29.54
CA LEU A 575 -8.34 -7.56 -29.01
C LEU A 575 -7.52 -6.29 -29.19
N VAL A 576 -6.97 -5.78 -28.09
CA VAL A 576 -6.36 -4.46 -28.01
C VAL A 576 -4.96 -4.58 -27.44
N ASN A 577 -3.98 -4.04 -28.16
CA ASN A 577 -2.68 -3.74 -27.60
C ASN A 577 -2.48 -2.22 -27.67
N PRO A 578 -2.29 -1.53 -26.53
CA PRO A 578 -2.14 -0.08 -26.51
C PRO A 578 -0.77 0.39 -27.01
N GLY A 579 0.16 -0.52 -27.32
CA GLY A 579 1.55 -0.21 -27.61
C GLY A 579 2.38 -0.11 -26.34
N SER A 580 3.57 0.49 -26.45
CA SER A 580 4.48 0.64 -25.31
C SER A 580 4.59 2.09 -24.84
N VAL A 581 4.41 2.31 -23.55
CA VAL A 581 4.67 3.61 -22.93
C VAL A 581 6.17 3.89 -22.92
N GLY A 582 6.98 2.92 -22.53
CA GLY A 582 8.42 3.08 -22.35
C GLY A 582 9.22 2.99 -23.64
N GLU A 583 8.68 2.37 -24.69
CA GLU A 583 9.41 1.96 -25.91
C GLU A 583 8.64 2.10 -27.24
N ALA A 584 7.78 3.10 -27.39
CA ALA A 584 7.04 3.35 -28.65
C ALA A 584 7.89 3.72 -29.89
N GLY A 585 9.22 3.59 -29.82
CA GLY A 585 10.14 4.03 -30.87
C GLY A 585 10.18 5.55 -31.08
N PRO A 586 10.99 6.04 -32.04
CA PRO A 586 11.05 7.47 -32.34
C PRO A 586 9.80 7.98 -33.09
N GLY A 587 9.47 9.25 -32.88
CA GLY A 587 8.53 10.01 -33.71
C GLY A 587 9.23 10.75 -34.84
N GLU A 588 8.47 11.56 -35.59
CA GLU A 588 9.05 12.47 -36.59
C GLU A 588 10.10 13.38 -35.95
N GLY A 589 11.21 13.60 -36.67
CA GLY A 589 12.33 14.41 -36.15
C GLY A 589 13.11 13.77 -35.01
N GLY A 590 12.91 12.48 -34.71
CA GLY A 590 13.66 11.75 -33.68
C GLY A 590 13.13 11.94 -32.25
N ALA A 591 11.96 12.57 -32.09
CA ALA A 591 11.35 12.78 -30.78
C ALA A 591 11.07 11.45 -30.05
N THR A 592 11.26 11.43 -28.74
CA THR A 592 10.85 10.33 -27.85
C THR A 592 9.33 10.32 -27.73
N MET A 593 8.71 9.20 -28.10
CA MET A 593 7.26 9.01 -28.08
C MET A 593 6.88 7.94 -27.08
N ALA A 594 5.69 8.07 -26.50
CA ALA A 594 5.02 7.04 -25.72
C ALA A 594 3.69 6.69 -26.40
N GLU A 595 3.31 5.42 -26.37
CA GLU A 595 2.06 4.91 -26.94
C GLU A 595 1.08 4.48 -25.87
N TYR A 596 -0.21 4.72 -26.13
CA TYR A 596 -1.31 4.23 -25.31
C TYR A 596 -2.60 4.17 -26.14
N ALA A 597 -3.68 3.63 -25.57
CA ALA A 597 -5.01 3.68 -26.18
C ALA A 597 -6.02 4.40 -25.29
N LEU A 598 -6.95 5.11 -25.92
CA LEU A 598 -8.13 5.68 -25.27
C LEU A 598 -9.36 4.85 -25.66
N LEU A 599 -9.89 4.13 -24.68
CA LEU A 599 -11.09 3.32 -24.81
C LEU A 599 -12.30 4.16 -24.42
N GLN A 600 -13.26 4.30 -25.32
CA GLN A 600 -14.61 4.74 -25.03
C GLN A 600 -15.50 3.51 -24.83
N VAL A 601 -16.22 3.43 -23.72
CA VAL A 601 -17.03 2.23 -23.38
C VAL A 601 -18.42 2.27 -24.00
N SER A 602 -18.93 3.45 -24.35
CA SER A 602 -20.30 3.63 -24.88
C SER A 602 -20.43 4.87 -25.78
N PRO A 603 -20.61 4.72 -27.11
CA PRO A 603 -20.40 3.47 -27.86
C PRO A 603 -18.96 2.98 -27.72
N LEU A 604 -18.76 1.66 -27.84
CA LEU A 604 -17.46 1.03 -27.76
C LEU A 604 -16.57 1.53 -28.92
N ASP A 605 -15.51 2.26 -28.60
CA ASP A 605 -14.56 2.80 -29.57
C ASP A 605 -13.15 2.84 -28.96
N ILE A 606 -12.12 2.68 -29.78
CA ILE A 606 -10.72 2.64 -29.33
C ILE A 606 -9.86 3.47 -30.25
N SER A 607 -9.20 4.47 -29.67
CA SER A 607 -8.22 5.31 -30.35
C SER A 607 -6.81 4.97 -29.88
N LEU A 608 -5.93 4.55 -30.78
CA LEU A 608 -4.49 4.40 -30.51
C LEU A 608 -3.81 5.77 -30.63
N LEU A 609 -3.01 6.14 -29.64
CA LEU A 609 -2.47 7.49 -29.49
C LEU A 609 -0.97 7.45 -29.21
N ARG A 610 -0.25 8.44 -29.74
CA ARG A 610 1.17 8.69 -29.47
C ARG A 610 1.34 10.06 -28.83
N VAL A 611 2.17 10.16 -27.80
CA VAL A 611 2.45 11.41 -27.10
C VAL A 611 3.96 11.65 -26.98
N PRO A 612 4.47 12.85 -27.34
CA PRO A 612 5.88 13.17 -27.13
C PRO A 612 6.17 13.37 -25.65
N TYR A 613 7.37 13.00 -25.21
CA TYR A 613 7.84 13.25 -23.86
C TYR A 613 9.33 13.57 -23.84
N ASP A 614 9.75 14.33 -22.83
CA ASP A 614 11.18 14.63 -22.63
C ASP A 614 11.82 13.52 -21.80
N ASP A 615 12.86 12.89 -22.35
CA ASP A 615 13.68 11.90 -21.63
C ASP A 615 15.06 12.48 -21.29
N PRO A 616 15.24 13.10 -20.11
CA PRO A 616 16.51 13.70 -19.72
C PRO A 616 17.61 12.66 -19.44
N GLY A 617 17.29 11.35 -19.47
CA GLY A 617 18.22 10.28 -19.11
C GLY A 617 18.17 9.08 -20.05
N ALA A 618 17.87 9.30 -21.35
CA ALA A 618 17.72 8.25 -22.35
C ALA A 618 18.79 7.16 -22.21
N SER A 619 18.41 6.04 -21.60
CA SER A 619 19.25 4.85 -21.59
C SER A 619 19.31 4.30 -23.02
N PRO A 620 20.44 3.72 -23.45
CA PRO A 620 20.58 3.21 -24.81
C PRO A 620 19.45 2.22 -25.07
N ARG A 621 18.61 2.56 -26.06
CA ARG A 621 17.57 1.68 -26.61
C ARG A 621 18.30 0.43 -27.11
N ILE A 622 18.14 -0.69 -26.42
CA ILE A 622 18.62 -1.96 -26.95
C ILE A 622 17.64 -2.31 -28.07
N GLU A 623 18.11 -2.22 -29.31
CA GLU A 623 17.41 -2.83 -30.44
C GLU A 623 17.03 -4.24 -30.03
N ALA A 624 15.73 -4.55 -30.08
CA ALA A 624 15.22 -5.89 -29.84
C ALA A 624 16.10 -6.85 -30.64
N THR A 625 16.94 -7.61 -29.94
CA THR A 625 17.85 -8.56 -30.56
C THR A 625 17.00 -9.64 -31.19
N GLY A 626 16.75 -9.48 -32.49
CA GLY A 626 16.44 -10.60 -33.35
C GLY A 626 17.61 -11.59 -33.27
N ASN A 627 17.29 -12.84 -32.96
CA ASN A 627 18.06 -14.06 -33.14
C ASN A 627 19.58 -14.06 -32.85
N GLY A 628 19.97 -14.94 -31.92
CA GLY A 628 21.30 -15.55 -31.94
C GLY A 628 21.62 -16.33 -30.66
N GLY A 629 21.23 -17.60 -30.60
CA GLY A 629 21.68 -18.57 -29.58
C GLY A 629 20.63 -19.58 -29.19
#